data_AF-A0AA39RDQ5-F1
#
_entry.id   AF-A0AA39RDQ5-F1
#
_cell.length_a   1.000
_cell.length_b   1.000
_cell.length_c   1.000
_cell.angle_alpha   90.00
_cell.angle_beta   90.00
_cell.angle_gamma   90.00
#
_symmetry.space_group_name_H-M   'P 1'
#
loop_
_entity.id
_entity.type
_entity.pdbx_description
1 polymer ?
#
loop_
_entity_poly.entity_id
_entity_poly.type
_entity_poly.pdbx_seq_one_letter_code
_entity_poly.pdbx_strand_id
1 'polypeptide(L)'
;MVVHCHQDACLHELHKEDAISAAVAEFSWDLKYAGAQILISEYFFEGDSSLSNYKNHADSFICSNLPQSPYHQTYTTPGGMVHLRDGANTQYVTGTAMLFTAYSDLLAKYNQKVSCGDQQFDANHLMDFAKKQMDYILGKNPNNRSYMVDFGNNPPKQAHHRGASVPVLSPNAVISCPMSFVDYYNKNQPNANELTGAILGGPDRHDNFNDQRWESAMTEPCTYTNSQAVAVLAKLASPGAKSS
;
A
#
# COMPACT_ATOMS: atom_id res chain seq x y z
N MET A 1 -20.09 -27.47 -15.23
CA MET A 1 -19.80 -28.42 -14.14
C MET A 1 -19.53 -27.59 -12.91
N VAL A 2 -20.52 -27.43 -12.03
CA VAL A 2 -20.39 -26.61 -10.82
C VAL A 2 -19.75 -27.50 -9.76
N VAL A 3 -18.49 -27.24 -9.44
CA VAL A 3 -17.80 -27.92 -8.34
C VAL A 3 -18.25 -27.24 -7.05
N HIS A 4 -19.07 -27.92 -6.25
CA HIS A 4 -19.23 -27.58 -4.85
C HIS A 4 -17.92 -27.88 -4.13
N CYS A 5 -17.16 -26.84 -3.79
CA CYS A 5 -15.87 -26.98 -3.11
C CYS A 5 -15.93 -26.30 -1.74
N HIS A 6 -15.57 -27.03 -0.69
CA HIS A 6 -15.26 -26.47 0.62
C HIS A 6 -13.94 -25.67 0.52
N GLN A 7 -13.87 -24.53 1.22
CA GLN A 7 -12.86 -23.48 1.05
C GLN A 7 -11.40 -23.97 1.01
N ASP A 8 -11.02 -24.93 1.85
CA ASP A 8 -9.64 -25.40 1.97
C ASP A 8 -9.20 -26.32 0.82
N ALA A 9 -10.12 -27.12 0.27
CA ALA A 9 -9.82 -28.05 -0.82
C ALA A 9 -9.64 -27.33 -2.17
N CYS A 10 -10.31 -26.19 -2.35
CA CYS A 10 -10.28 -25.46 -3.61
C CYS A 10 -8.91 -24.80 -3.85
N LEU A 11 -8.27 -24.27 -2.81
CA LEU A 11 -6.96 -23.63 -2.94
C LEU A 11 -5.86 -24.65 -3.27
N HIS A 12 -5.94 -25.85 -2.68
CA HIS A 12 -4.96 -26.91 -2.88
C HIS A 12 -5.00 -27.52 -4.29
N GLU A 13 -6.18 -27.57 -4.92
CA GLU A 13 -6.36 -28.05 -6.31
C GLU A 13 -6.06 -26.97 -7.35
N LEU A 14 -6.40 -25.69 -7.09
CA LEU A 14 -6.13 -24.59 -8.03
C LEU A 14 -4.64 -24.37 -8.34
N HIS A 15 -3.73 -24.74 -7.43
CA HIS A 15 -2.28 -24.58 -7.65
C HIS A 15 -1.66 -25.61 -8.59
N LYS A 16 -2.31 -26.75 -8.81
CA LYS A 16 -1.71 -27.86 -9.57
C LYS A 16 -1.89 -27.75 -11.08
N GLU A 17 -2.90 -27.00 -11.56
CA GLU A 17 -3.20 -26.97 -12.99
C GLU A 17 -3.01 -25.63 -13.70
N ASP A 18 -3.05 -24.46 -13.04
CA ASP A 18 -3.02 -23.16 -13.78
C ASP A 18 -2.32 -21.97 -13.07
N ALA A 19 -1.73 -22.16 -11.88
CA ALA A 19 -1.14 -21.05 -11.14
C ALA A 19 0.31 -20.74 -11.62
N ILE A 20 0.48 -19.59 -12.28
CA ILE A 20 1.79 -19.04 -12.63
C ILE A 20 2.34 -18.29 -11.43
N SER A 21 3.63 -18.47 -11.11
CA SER A 21 4.34 -17.74 -10.06
C SER A 21 5.47 -16.93 -10.68
N ALA A 22 5.70 -15.71 -10.20
CA ALA A 22 6.74 -14.82 -10.72
C ALA A 22 7.41 -14.01 -9.60
N ALA A 23 8.72 -13.77 -9.71
CA ALA A 23 9.41 -12.79 -8.87
C ALA A 23 9.00 -11.38 -9.30
N VAL A 24 8.44 -10.60 -8.38
CA VAL A 24 7.96 -9.23 -8.63
C VAL A 24 8.36 -8.31 -7.49
N ALA A 25 8.59 -7.03 -7.79
CA ALA A 25 8.82 -5.98 -6.79
C ALA A 25 7.54 -5.15 -6.49
N GLU A 26 6.47 -5.36 -7.24
CA GLU A 26 5.23 -4.58 -7.20
C GLU A 26 4.06 -5.38 -6.62
N PHE A 27 3.24 -4.70 -5.83
CA PHE A 27 1.87 -5.10 -5.51
C PHE A 27 0.95 -3.90 -5.70
N SER A 28 -0.10 -4.05 -6.49
CA SER A 28 -0.98 -2.93 -6.89
C SER A 28 -2.41 -3.39 -7.15
N TRP A 29 -3.26 -2.52 -7.69
CA TRP A 29 -4.60 -2.90 -8.14
C TRP A 29 -4.57 -3.79 -9.38
N ASP A 30 -3.45 -3.88 -10.10
CA ASP A 30 -3.28 -4.66 -11.33
C ASP A 30 -2.46 -5.95 -11.10
N LEU A 31 -1.34 -5.89 -10.37
CA LEU A 31 -0.44 -7.03 -10.13
C LEU A 31 -0.59 -7.65 -8.72
N LYS A 32 -1.07 -8.92 -8.63
CA LYS A 32 -1.41 -9.59 -7.35
C LYS A 32 -0.45 -10.73 -6.95
N TYR A 33 0.57 -11.00 -7.76
CA TYR A 33 1.48 -12.14 -7.57
C TYR A 33 2.03 -12.20 -6.14
N ALA A 34 2.65 -11.11 -5.66
CA ALA A 34 3.26 -11.07 -4.33
C ALA A 34 2.25 -11.37 -3.20
N GLY A 35 1.03 -10.83 -3.29
CA GLY A 35 -0.02 -11.09 -2.29
C GLY A 35 -0.47 -12.54 -2.28
N ALA A 36 -0.69 -13.14 -3.45
CA ALA A 36 -1.04 -14.55 -3.57
C ALA A 36 0.10 -15.45 -3.07
N GLN A 37 1.35 -15.15 -3.45
CA GLN A 37 2.53 -15.92 -3.05
C GLN A 37 2.75 -15.91 -1.53
N ILE A 38 2.54 -14.77 -0.87
CA ILE A 38 2.61 -14.68 0.59
C ILE A 38 1.54 -15.56 1.25
N LEU A 39 0.29 -15.53 0.77
CA LEU A 39 -0.76 -16.41 1.30
C LEU A 39 -0.43 -17.89 1.10
N ILE A 40 0.04 -18.26 -0.10
CA ILE A 40 0.38 -19.64 -0.44
C ILE A 40 1.59 -20.14 0.37
N SER A 41 2.49 -19.24 0.79
CA SER A 41 3.65 -19.60 1.61
C SER A 41 3.27 -20.22 2.96
N GLU A 42 2.05 -19.98 3.46
CA GLU A 42 1.53 -20.63 4.67
C GLU A 42 1.50 -22.16 4.50
N TYR A 43 0.93 -22.66 3.41
CA TYR A 43 0.88 -24.10 3.12
C TYR A 43 2.26 -24.73 2.93
N PHE A 44 3.22 -23.96 2.38
CA PHE A 44 4.61 -24.39 2.35
C PHE A 44 5.17 -24.59 3.76
N PHE A 45 4.90 -23.65 4.68
CA PHE A 45 5.33 -23.77 6.08
C PHE A 45 4.61 -24.88 6.85
N GLU A 46 3.40 -25.27 6.44
CA GLU A 46 2.67 -26.42 6.98
C GLU A 46 3.20 -27.77 6.48
N GLY A 47 4.12 -27.77 5.51
CA GLY A 47 4.86 -28.96 5.09
C GLY A 47 4.74 -29.30 3.61
N ASP A 48 3.97 -28.55 2.82
CA ASP A 48 3.90 -28.79 1.38
C ASP A 48 5.12 -28.19 0.65
N SER A 49 6.19 -28.97 0.57
CA SER A 49 7.43 -28.58 -0.09
C SER A 49 7.28 -28.28 -1.60
N SER A 50 6.21 -28.74 -2.26
CA SER A 50 5.97 -28.47 -3.67
C SER A 50 5.72 -26.98 -3.95
N LEU A 51 5.34 -26.23 -2.91
CA LEU A 51 5.05 -24.80 -2.96
C LEU A 51 6.29 -23.91 -2.72
N SER A 52 7.49 -24.49 -2.68
CA SER A 52 8.75 -23.77 -2.45
C SER A 52 8.96 -22.59 -3.40
N ASN A 53 8.54 -22.69 -4.67
CA ASN A 53 8.61 -21.57 -5.62
C ASN A 53 7.78 -20.36 -5.19
N TYR A 54 6.58 -20.56 -4.63
CA TYR A 54 5.75 -19.46 -4.14
C TYR A 54 6.38 -18.79 -2.92
N LYS A 55 6.90 -19.59 -1.99
CA LYS A 55 7.66 -19.07 -0.84
C LYS A 55 8.88 -18.27 -1.31
N ASN A 56 9.65 -18.78 -2.27
CA ASN A 56 10.83 -18.09 -2.79
C ASN A 56 10.48 -16.77 -3.47
N HIS A 57 9.36 -16.70 -4.18
CA HIS A 57 8.89 -15.44 -4.77
C HIS A 57 8.29 -14.47 -3.73
N ALA A 58 7.68 -14.97 -2.65
CA ALA A 58 7.29 -14.15 -1.50
C ALA A 58 8.51 -13.52 -0.83
N ASP A 59 9.56 -14.30 -0.57
CA ASP A 59 10.86 -13.80 -0.09
C ASP A 59 11.44 -12.77 -1.07
N SER A 60 11.39 -13.03 -2.38
CA SER A 60 11.88 -12.10 -3.41
C SER A 60 11.18 -10.75 -3.34
N PHE A 61 9.87 -10.70 -3.09
CA PHE A 61 9.15 -9.43 -2.95
C PHE A 61 9.69 -8.60 -1.76
N ILE A 62 9.96 -9.24 -0.62
CA ILE A 62 10.57 -8.59 0.54
C ILE A 62 11.98 -8.10 0.20
N CYS A 63 12.79 -8.96 -0.40
CA CYS A 63 14.16 -8.64 -0.78
C CYS A 63 14.25 -7.48 -1.79
N SER A 64 13.30 -7.37 -2.72
CA SER A 64 13.23 -6.27 -3.69
C SER A 64 12.86 -4.93 -3.04
N ASN A 65 12.08 -4.94 -1.96
CA ASN A 65 11.55 -3.72 -1.34
C ASN A 65 12.33 -3.24 -0.11
N LEU A 66 13.17 -4.08 0.51
CA LEU A 66 14.01 -3.67 1.64
C LEU A 66 15.30 -2.97 1.18
N PRO A 67 15.58 -1.72 1.62
CA PRO A 67 16.80 -1.00 1.26
C PRO A 67 18.10 -1.66 1.70
N GLN A 68 18.05 -2.47 2.75
CA GLN A 68 19.21 -3.17 3.31
C GLN A 68 19.59 -4.40 2.49
N SER A 69 18.63 -4.97 1.76
CA SER A 69 18.79 -6.21 1.00
C SER A 69 19.78 -6.04 -0.16
N PRO A 70 20.67 -7.02 -0.41
CA PRO A 70 21.55 -7.00 -1.59
C PRO A 70 20.79 -7.14 -2.91
N TYR A 71 19.51 -7.54 -2.86
CA TYR A 71 18.62 -7.66 -4.01
C TYR A 71 17.61 -6.53 -4.12
N HIS A 72 17.84 -5.41 -3.41
CA HIS A 72 16.96 -4.25 -3.46
C HIS A 72 16.78 -3.73 -4.90
N GLN A 73 15.53 -3.52 -5.30
CA GLN A 73 15.15 -3.04 -6.63
C GLN A 73 14.30 -1.77 -6.55
N THR A 74 13.41 -1.67 -5.57
CA THR A 74 12.45 -0.57 -5.47
C THR A 74 13.10 0.67 -4.87
N TYR A 75 13.16 1.78 -5.61
CA TYR A 75 13.76 3.01 -5.07
C TYR A 75 13.10 3.46 -3.76
N THR A 76 13.91 3.97 -2.84
CA THR A 76 13.46 4.54 -1.57
C THR A 76 13.84 6.02 -1.54
N THR A 77 12.88 6.89 -1.21
CA THR A 77 13.12 8.34 -1.11
C THR A 77 14.16 8.65 -0.01
N PRO A 78 14.82 9.82 -0.05
CA PRO A 78 15.68 10.26 1.05
C PRO A 78 15.01 10.18 2.43
N GLY A 79 13.71 10.47 2.51
CA GLY A 79 12.88 10.35 3.71
C GLY A 79 12.50 8.91 4.10
N GLY A 80 12.82 7.91 3.28
CA GLY A 80 12.64 6.50 3.59
C GLY A 80 11.33 5.86 3.12
N MET A 81 10.60 6.52 2.20
CA MET A 81 9.37 5.99 1.61
C MET A 81 9.67 5.12 0.39
N VAL A 82 8.97 4.00 0.24
CA VAL A 82 8.95 3.21 -0.99
C VAL A 82 8.43 4.07 -2.14
N HIS A 83 9.18 4.18 -3.23
CA HIS A 83 8.78 4.95 -4.39
C HIS A 83 9.03 4.14 -5.67
N LEU A 84 7.94 3.63 -6.25
CA LEU A 84 7.99 2.78 -7.44
C LEU A 84 7.82 3.60 -8.72
N ARG A 85 6.89 4.58 -8.74
CA ARG A 85 6.68 5.50 -9.85
C ARG A 85 5.86 6.72 -9.43
N ASP A 86 5.96 7.79 -10.20
CA ASP A 86 5.07 8.95 -10.06
C ASP A 86 3.63 8.59 -10.47
N GLY A 87 2.66 9.20 -9.79
CA GLY A 87 1.24 8.93 -10.00
C GLY A 87 0.67 8.00 -8.93
N ALA A 88 0.05 8.58 -7.91
CA ALA A 88 -0.55 7.85 -6.80
C ALA A 88 0.41 6.84 -6.13
N ASN A 89 1.67 7.24 -5.89
CA ASN A 89 2.74 6.34 -5.40
C ASN A 89 2.41 5.70 -4.05
N THR A 90 1.60 6.36 -3.21
CA THR A 90 1.15 5.80 -1.93
C THR A 90 0.47 4.44 -2.05
N GLN A 91 -0.07 4.05 -3.21
CA GLN A 91 -0.57 2.70 -3.44
C GLN A 91 0.51 1.62 -3.25
N TYR A 92 1.74 1.90 -3.70
CA TYR A 92 2.85 0.97 -3.58
C TYR A 92 3.39 0.96 -2.16
N VAL A 93 3.31 2.10 -1.46
CA VAL A 93 3.67 2.24 -0.05
C VAL A 93 2.73 1.41 0.82
N THR A 94 1.41 1.60 0.67
CA THR A 94 0.39 0.89 1.44
C THR A 94 0.34 -0.60 1.08
N GLY A 95 0.49 -0.93 -0.21
CA GLY A 95 0.57 -2.30 -0.68
C GLY A 95 1.78 -3.05 -0.10
N THR A 96 2.95 -2.42 -0.14
CA THR A 96 4.17 -2.99 0.47
C THR A 96 4.01 -3.14 1.97
N ALA A 97 3.50 -2.12 2.67
CA ALA A 97 3.27 -2.20 4.12
C ALA A 97 2.29 -3.32 4.49
N MET A 98 1.20 -3.49 3.71
CA MET A 98 0.24 -4.57 3.89
C MET A 98 0.87 -5.95 3.74
N LEU A 99 1.63 -6.17 2.67
CA LEU A 99 2.27 -7.46 2.41
C LEU A 99 3.37 -7.77 3.43
N PHE A 100 4.18 -6.79 3.82
CA PHE A 100 5.17 -6.95 4.88
C PHE A 100 4.53 -7.30 6.23
N THR A 101 3.40 -6.66 6.55
CA THR A 101 2.62 -6.96 7.76
C THR A 101 2.08 -8.40 7.74
N ALA A 102 1.44 -8.80 6.65
CA ALA A 102 0.90 -10.15 6.50
C ALA A 102 2.00 -11.21 6.55
N TYR A 103 3.13 -10.97 5.87
CA TYR A 103 4.19 -11.95 5.87
C TYR A 103 4.95 -12.02 7.19
N SER A 104 5.11 -10.89 7.89
CA SER A 104 5.61 -10.87 9.27
C SER A 104 4.80 -11.80 10.18
N ASP A 105 3.48 -11.77 10.10
CA ASP A 105 2.62 -12.65 10.91
C ASP A 105 2.84 -14.13 10.59
N LEU A 106 2.98 -14.49 9.31
CA LEU A 106 3.30 -15.87 8.91
C LEU A 106 4.68 -16.29 9.40
N LEU A 107 5.71 -15.44 9.22
CA LEU A 107 7.06 -15.75 9.69
C LEU A 107 7.10 -15.94 11.21
N ALA A 108 6.38 -15.12 11.97
CA ALA A 108 6.25 -15.27 13.42
C ALA A 108 5.54 -16.57 13.80
N LYS A 109 4.41 -16.89 13.14
CA LYS A 109 3.60 -18.10 13.38
C LYS A 109 4.40 -19.38 13.18
N TYR A 110 5.21 -19.45 12.12
CA TYR A 110 5.96 -20.65 11.74
C TYR A 110 7.45 -20.61 12.13
N ASN A 111 7.87 -19.60 12.89
CA ASN A 111 9.26 -19.37 13.32
C ASN A 111 10.25 -19.38 12.14
N GLN A 112 9.91 -18.65 11.08
CA GLN A 112 10.67 -18.55 9.82
C GLN A 112 11.33 -17.17 9.67
N LYS A 113 12.22 -17.07 8.69
CA LYS A 113 12.89 -15.83 8.28
C LYS A 113 12.97 -15.73 6.76
N VAL A 114 13.01 -14.50 6.25
CA VAL A 114 13.34 -14.23 4.84
C VAL A 114 14.84 -14.26 4.67
N SER A 115 15.34 -14.90 3.60
CA SER A 115 16.76 -14.89 3.25
C SER A 115 16.99 -14.12 1.95
N CYS A 116 17.74 -13.03 2.03
CA CYS A 116 18.14 -12.20 0.90
C CYS A 116 19.66 -12.30 0.73
N GLY A 117 20.12 -13.40 0.12
CA GLY A 117 21.55 -13.65 -0.08
C GLY A 117 22.23 -14.00 1.24
N ASP A 118 23.21 -13.21 1.66
CA ASP A 118 23.90 -13.35 2.94
C ASP A 118 23.17 -12.69 4.11
N GLN A 119 22.07 -11.96 3.85
CA GLN A 119 21.26 -11.31 4.87
C GLN A 119 20.00 -12.10 5.20
N GLN A 120 19.57 -12.01 6.46
CA GLN A 120 18.31 -12.57 6.93
C GLN A 120 17.47 -11.52 7.66
N PHE A 121 16.16 -11.54 7.41
CA PHE A 121 15.19 -10.65 8.03
C PHE A 121 14.12 -11.46 8.73
N ASP A 122 13.85 -11.12 9.99
CA ASP A 122 12.82 -11.76 10.81
C ASP A 122 11.49 -11.01 10.76
N ALA A 123 10.46 -11.58 11.40
CA ALA A 123 9.14 -10.99 11.47
C ALA A 123 9.14 -9.54 11.99
N ASN A 124 9.91 -9.26 13.05
CA ASN A 124 9.96 -7.92 13.63
C ASN A 124 10.54 -6.91 12.64
N HIS A 125 11.59 -7.27 11.92
CA HIS A 125 12.17 -6.41 10.90
C HIS A 125 11.16 -6.04 9.79
N LEU A 126 10.37 -7.00 9.34
CA LEU A 126 9.32 -6.75 8.34
C LEU A 126 8.23 -5.85 8.90
N MET A 127 7.78 -6.09 10.14
CA MET A 127 6.75 -5.27 10.80
C MET A 127 7.23 -3.84 11.05
N ASP A 128 8.48 -3.65 11.47
CA ASP A 128 9.07 -2.32 11.67
C ASP A 128 9.16 -1.54 10.35
N PHE A 129 9.49 -2.21 9.24
CA PHE A 129 9.48 -1.58 7.92
C PHE A 129 8.05 -1.20 7.48
N ALA A 130 7.07 -2.09 7.65
CA ALA A 130 5.67 -1.79 7.36
C ALA A 130 5.15 -0.59 8.17
N LYS A 131 5.47 -0.56 9.48
CA LYS A 131 5.16 0.56 10.35
C LYS A 131 5.82 1.85 9.89
N LYS A 132 7.09 1.80 9.49
CA LYS A 132 7.82 2.97 8.95
C LYS A 132 7.11 3.56 7.73
N GLN A 133 6.61 2.73 6.82
CA GLN A 133 5.87 3.19 5.64
C GLN A 133 4.56 3.90 6.02
N MET A 134 3.80 3.35 6.98
CA MET A 134 2.59 4.02 7.49
C MET A 134 2.90 5.29 8.27
N ASP A 135 3.91 5.26 9.14
CA ASP A 135 4.37 6.42 9.89
C ASP A 135 4.80 7.56 8.93
N TYR A 136 5.45 7.24 7.80
CA TYR A 136 5.79 8.22 6.76
C TYR A 136 4.53 8.87 6.19
N ILE A 137 3.52 8.08 5.81
CA ILE A 137 2.23 8.59 5.29
C ILE A 137 1.56 9.53 6.31
N LEU A 138 1.66 9.21 7.59
CA LEU A 138 0.94 9.89 8.66
C LEU A 138 1.69 11.06 9.31
N GLY A 139 2.97 11.29 8.96
CA GLY A 139 3.68 12.49 9.42
C GLY A 139 5.19 12.35 9.63
N LYS A 140 5.73 11.15 9.78
CA LYS A 140 7.17 10.93 10.00
C LYS A 140 7.95 10.94 8.69
N ASN A 141 7.97 12.10 8.05
CA ASN A 141 8.69 12.37 6.80
C ASN A 141 9.44 13.72 6.88
N PRO A 142 10.31 14.05 5.91
CA PRO A 142 11.13 15.26 5.96
C PRO A 142 10.34 16.58 6.10
N ASN A 143 9.09 16.60 5.64
CA ASN A 143 8.21 17.77 5.73
C ASN A 143 7.34 17.78 6.99
N ASN A 144 7.48 16.79 7.87
CA ASN A 144 6.69 16.60 9.09
C ASN A 144 5.17 16.76 8.84
N ARG A 145 4.66 16.20 7.75
CA ARG A 145 3.26 16.40 7.34
C ARG A 145 2.52 15.11 7.04
N SER A 146 1.22 15.09 7.29
CA SER A 146 0.37 13.99 6.86
C SER A 146 0.08 14.06 5.36
N TYR A 147 -0.06 12.90 4.73
CA TYR A 147 -0.62 12.71 3.39
C TYR A 147 -2.04 12.12 3.43
N MET A 148 -2.63 12.01 4.62
CA MET A 148 -4.03 11.68 4.85
C MET A 148 -4.81 12.95 5.19
N VAL A 149 -5.89 13.19 4.44
CA VAL A 149 -6.77 14.35 4.63
C VAL A 149 -7.39 14.33 6.03
N ASP A 150 -7.39 15.48 6.69
CA ASP A 150 -7.93 15.70 8.05
C ASP A 150 -7.30 14.79 9.13
N PHE A 151 -6.01 14.50 9.00
CA PHE A 151 -5.27 13.74 10.01
C PHE A 151 -3.88 14.31 10.24
N GLY A 152 -3.46 14.38 11.50
CA GLY A 152 -2.09 14.72 11.88
C GLY A 152 -1.69 16.17 11.57
N ASN A 153 -0.39 16.39 11.37
CA ASN A 153 0.15 17.73 11.13
C ASN A 153 0.07 18.12 9.65
N ASN A 154 -0.36 19.35 9.36
CA ASN A 154 -0.42 19.92 8.01
C ASN A 154 -0.96 18.96 6.91
N PRO A 155 -2.16 18.38 7.08
CA PRO A 155 -2.73 17.46 6.09
C PRO A 155 -3.03 18.16 4.76
N PRO A 156 -3.19 17.40 3.65
CA PRO A 156 -3.58 17.96 2.37
C PRO A 156 -5.01 18.51 2.41
N LYS A 157 -5.26 19.59 1.69
CA LYS A 157 -6.56 20.28 1.63
C LYS A 157 -7.12 20.35 0.21
N GLN A 158 -6.33 20.02 -0.81
CA GLN A 158 -6.69 20.14 -2.22
C GLN A 158 -6.64 18.79 -2.96
N ALA A 159 -7.23 17.75 -2.39
CA ALA A 159 -7.34 16.45 -3.05
C ALA A 159 -7.95 16.57 -4.46
N HIS A 160 -7.40 15.84 -5.44
CA HIS A 160 -7.92 15.71 -6.81
C HIS A 160 -9.23 14.91 -6.81
N HIS A 161 -10.30 15.49 -6.25
CA HIS A 161 -11.57 14.81 -6.04
C HIS A 161 -12.74 15.73 -6.33
N ARG A 162 -13.51 15.43 -7.38
CA ARG A 162 -14.61 16.28 -7.86
C ARG A 162 -15.64 16.56 -6.77
N GLY A 163 -16.12 15.52 -6.09
CA GLY A 163 -17.10 15.65 -5.01
C GLY A 163 -16.59 16.42 -3.79
N ALA A 164 -15.28 16.53 -3.61
CA ALA A 164 -14.68 17.34 -2.54
C ALA A 164 -14.56 18.82 -2.97
N SER A 165 -14.21 19.05 -4.24
CA SER A 165 -13.98 20.40 -4.77
C SER A 165 -15.26 21.22 -5.02
N VAL A 166 -16.36 20.55 -5.39
CA VAL A 166 -17.63 21.22 -5.73
C VAL A 166 -18.42 21.49 -4.44
N PRO A 167 -18.74 22.76 -4.10
CA PRO A 167 -19.50 23.09 -2.89
C PRO A 167 -20.93 22.55 -2.97
N VAL A 168 -21.58 22.43 -1.83
CA VAL A 168 -23.03 22.18 -1.79
C VAL A 168 -23.75 23.33 -2.50
N LEU A 169 -24.42 23.02 -3.61
CA LEU A 169 -25.16 23.99 -4.39
C LEU A 169 -26.61 24.09 -3.92
N SER A 170 -27.29 25.18 -4.28
CA SER A 170 -28.73 25.31 -4.03
C SER A 170 -29.52 24.19 -4.74
N PRO A 171 -30.70 23.77 -4.24
CA PRO A 171 -31.46 22.65 -4.81
C PRO A 171 -31.77 22.74 -6.32
N ASN A 172 -31.85 23.96 -6.87
CA ASN A 172 -32.16 24.21 -8.28
C ASN A 172 -30.91 24.50 -9.14
N ALA A 173 -29.71 24.51 -8.54
CA ALA A 173 -28.48 24.73 -9.28
C ALA A 173 -28.06 23.45 -10.00
N VAL A 174 -27.72 23.58 -11.27
CA VAL A 174 -27.22 22.47 -12.09
C VAL A 174 -25.76 22.73 -12.40
N ILE A 175 -24.91 21.75 -12.10
CA ILE A 175 -23.52 21.75 -12.53
C ILE A 175 -23.25 20.53 -13.39
N SER A 176 -22.78 20.75 -14.61
CA SER A 176 -22.36 19.67 -15.49
C SER A 176 -20.92 19.24 -15.16
N CYS A 177 -20.54 18.03 -15.56
CA CYS A 177 -19.17 17.55 -15.40
C CYS A 177 -18.12 18.50 -16.02
N PRO A 178 -18.30 19.02 -17.27
CA PRO A 178 -17.37 20.01 -17.82
C PRO A 178 -17.32 21.32 -17.03
N MET A 179 -18.48 21.83 -16.58
CA MET A 179 -18.52 23.06 -15.79
C MET A 179 -17.80 22.91 -14.45
N SER A 180 -17.92 21.75 -13.80
CA SER A 180 -17.16 21.49 -12.56
C SER A 180 -15.65 21.59 -12.74
N PHE A 181 -15.14 21.22 -13.91
CA PHE A 181 -13.73 21.35 -14.23
C PHE A 181 -13.34 22.82 -14.41
N VAL A 182 -14.11 23.58 -15.19
CA VAL A 182 -13.87 25.01 -15.41
C VAL A 182 -13.93 25.80 -14.09
N ASP A 183 -14.92 25.52 -13.26
CA ASP A 183 -15.24 26.35 -12.11
C ASP A 183 -14.41 25.99 -10.87
N TYR A 184 -14.02 24.72 -10.70
CA TYR A 184 -13.43 24.24 -9.45
C TYR A 184 -12.08 23.55 -9.58
N TYR A 185 -11.66 23.07 -10.76
CA TYR A 185 -10.42 22.29 -10.87
C TYR A 185 -9.17 23.11 -10.51
N ASN A 186 -8.97 24.25 -11.17
CA ASN A 186 -7.77 25.10 -11.04
C ASN A 186 -7.90 26.20 -9.95
N LYS A 187 -8.81 26.03 -8.98
CA LYS A 187 -8.96 26.98 -7.86
C LYS A 187 -7.93 26.66 -6.77
N ASN A 188 -6.98 27.57 -6.55
CA ASN A 188 -5.98 27.48 -5.48
C ASN A 188 -6.58 27.84 -4.11
N GLN A 189 -7.47 26.98 -3.63
CA GLN A 189 -8.13 27.08 -2.34
C GLN A 189 -8.51 25.67 -1.86
N PRO A 190 -8.63 25.45 -0.54
CA PRO A 190 -9.11 24.18 0.01
C PRO A 190 -10.39 23.69 -0.68
N ASN A 191 -10.53 22.37 -0.78
CA ASN A 191 -11.76 21.74 -1.22
C ASN A 191 -12.94 22.19 -0.34
N ALA A 192 -14.10 22.41 -0.96
CA ALA A 192 -15.29 22.90 -0.25
C ALA A 192 -15.85 21.86 0.73
N ASN A 193 -15.73 20.58 0.41
CA ASN A 193 -16.08 19.47 1.29
C ASN A 193 -14.78 18.73 1.65
N GLU A 194 -14.56 18.53 2.94
CA GLU A 194 -13.42 17.77 3.44
C GLU A 194 -13.56 16.28 3.10
N LEU A 195 -12.47 15.67 2.62
CA LEU A 195 -12.43 14.26 2.24
C LEU A 195 -11.72 13.44 3.33
N THR A 196 -12.21 13.53 4.57
CA THR A 196 -11.60 12.95 5.77
C THR A 196 -11.15 11.51 5.57
N GLY A 197 -9.90 11.22 5.93
CA GLY A 197 -9.31 9.88 5.86
C GLY A 197 -8.79 9.46 4.48
N ALA A 198 -8.99 10.24 3.42
CA ALA A 198 -8.39 9.94 2.12
C ALA A 198 -6.86 10.04 2.17
N ILE A 199 -6.17 8.95 1.80
CA ILE A 199 -4.72 8.97 1.58
C ILE A 199 -4.50 9.39 0.12
N LEU A 200 -3.77 10.50 -0.07
CA LEU A 200 -3.49 11.02 -1.40
C LEU A 200 -2.25 10.35 -2.01
N GLY A 201 -1.94 10.65 -3.27
CA GLY A 201 -0.84 10.05 -4.01
C GLY A 201 0.56 10.23 -3.43
N GLY A 202 0.74 11.22 -2.55
CA GLY A 202 1.98 11.43 -1.79
C GLY A 202 3.05 12.22 -2.56
N PRO A 203 4.26 12.34 -1.99
CA PRO A 203 5.32 13.17 -2.56
C PRO A 203 6.00 12.51 -3.77
N ASP A 204 6.79 13.32 -4.49
CA ASP A 204 7.71 12.82 -5.51
C ASP A 204 8.85 11.99 -4.90
N ARG A 205 9.73 11.47 -5.77
CA ARG A 205 10.89 10.65 -5.36
C ARG A 205 11.95 11.38 -4.50
N HIS A 206 11.83 12.69 -4.34
CA HIS A 206 12.72 13.53 -3.53
C HIS A 206 12.02 14.09 -2.28
N ASP A 207 10.88 13.49 -1.91
CA ASP A 207 10.05 13.90 -0.77
C ASP A 207 9.37 15.29 -0.95
N ASN A 208 9.30 15.85 -2.17
CA ASN A 208 8.58 17.10 -2.42
C ASN A 208 7.09 16.83 -2.66
N PHE A 209 6.22 17.67 -2.08
CA PHE A 209 4.77 17.56 -2.25
C PHE A 209 4.13 18.92 -2.51
N ASN A 210 3.33 19.00 -3.57
CA ASN A 210 2.54 20.17 -3.92
C ASN A 210 1.05 19.87 -3.69
N ASP A 211 0.45 20.50 -2.67
CA ASP A 211 -0.96 20.31 -2.31
C ASP A 211 -1.87 21.15 -3.24
N GLN A 212 -1.92 20.75 -4.51
CA GLN A 212 -2.71 21.40 -5.54
C GLN A 212 -3.55 20.38 -6.30
N ARG A 213 -4.84 20.68 -6.44
CA ARG A 213 -5.83 19.77 -7.05
C ARG A 213 -5.47 19.34 -8.47
N TRP A 214 -4.72 20.15 -9.21
CA TRP A 214 -4.28 19.84 -10.56
C TRP A 214 -3.00 18.99 -10.62
N GLU A 215 -2.30 18.82 -9.51
CA GLU A 215 -1.16 17.92 -9.38
C GLU A 215 -1.68 16.51 -9.06
N SER A 216 -2.42 15.93 -10.01
CA SER A 216 -3.11 14.65 -9.77
C SER A 216 -2.14 13.56 -9.32
N ALA A 217 -0.91 13.54 -9.83
CA ALA A 217 0.08 12.55 -9.42
C ALA A 217 0.33 12.51 -7.91
N MET A 218 0.26 13.66 -7.23
CA MET A 218 0.46 13.79 -5.78
C MET A 218 -0.85 13.81 -5.00
N THR A 219 -1.91 14.37 -5.58
CA THR A 219 -3.17 14.68 -4.87
C THR A 219 -4.33 13.76 -5.18
N GLU A 220 -4.14 12.76 -6.04
CA GLU A 220 -5.15 11.76 -6.37
C GLU A 220 -5.42 10.81 -5.18
N PRO A 221 -6.67 10.74 -4.68
CA PRO A 221 -7.08 9.69 -3.77
C PRO A 221 -7.50 8.44 -4.55
N CYS A 222 -7.09 7.27 -4.09
CA CYS A 222 -7.47 5.99 -4.71
C CYS A 222 -8.07 5.04 -3.68
N THR A 223 -9.14 4.35 -4.06
CA THR A 223 -9.84 3.38 -3.18
C THR A 223 -8.92 2.23 -2.75
N TYR A 224 -8.07 1.75 -3.66
CA TYR A 224 -7.13 0.66 -3.40
C TYR A 224 -5.97 1.05 -2.46
N THR A 225 -5.60 2.33 -2.39
CA THR A 225 -4.61 2.83 -1.40
C THR A 225 -5.18 2.72 0.01
N ASN A 226 -6.40 3.25 0.20
CA ASN A 226 -7.08 3.21 1.49
C ASN A 226 -7.43 1.77 1.93
N SER A 227 -7.83 0.88 1.02
CA SER A 227 -8.17 -0.50 1.37
C SER A 227 -6.96 -1.27 1.92
N GLN A 228 -5.78 -1.08 1.34
CA GLN A 228 -4.53 -1.68 1.83
C GLN A 228 -4.08 -1.06 3.16
N ALA A 229 -4.16 0.27 3.28
CA ALA A 229 -3.76 0.99 4.50
C ALA A 229 -4.56 0.55 5.73
N VAL A 230 -5.88 0.36 5.59
CA VAL A 230 -6.76 -0.05 6.69
C VAL A 230 -6.32 -1.37 7.31
N ALA A 231 -5.85 -2.34 6.52
CA ALA A 231 -5.35 -3.60 7.04
C ALA A 231 -4.14 -3.42 7.97
N VAL A 232 -3.18 -2.58 7.57
CA VAL A 232 -1.98 -2.29 8.38
C VAL A 232 -2.33 -1.48 9.62
N LEU A 233 -3.18 -0.46 9.48
CA LEU A 233 -3.60 0.39 10.58
C LEU A 233 -4.40 -0.41 11.63
N ALA A 234 -5.27 -1.33 11.20
CA ALA A 234 -5.98 -2.23 12.11
C ALA A 234 -5.01 -3.10 12.91
N LYS A 235 -3.97 -3.64 12.26
CA LYS A 235 -2.91 -4.40 12.95
C LYS A 235 -2.16 -3.55 13.96
N LEU A 236 -1.72 -2.35 13.56
CA LEU A 236 -0.96 -1.44 14.43
C LEU A 236 -1.78 -0.92 15.62
N ALA A 237 -3.09 -0.78 15.46
CA ALA A 237 -4.01 -0.35 16.52
C ALA A 237 -4.48 -1.51 17.43
N SER A 238 -4.15 -2.77 17.09
CA SER A 238 -4.64 -3.93 17.84
C SER A 238 -4.00 -4.02 19.23
N PRO A 239 -4.76 -4.35 20.29
CA PRO A 239 -4.22 -4.55 21.63
C PRO A 239 -3.14 -5.64 21.63
N GLY A 240 -1.91 -5.28 22.00
CA GLY A 240 -0.76 -6.21 22.01
C GLY A 240 0.27 -5.96 20.91
N ALA A 241 0.01 -5.06 19.94
CA ALA A 241 1.06 -4.50 19.12
C ALA A 241 2.04 -3.74 20.04
N LYS A 242 3.25 -4.27 20.23
CA LYS A 242 4.29 -3.59 21.02
C LYS A 242 4.57 -2.25 20.34
N SER A 243 4.35 -1.15 21.06
CA SER A 243 4.90 0.14 20.69
C SER A 243 6.41 0.03 20.85
N SER A 244 7.12 -0.09 19.73
CA SER A 244 8.56 0.17 19.65
C SER A 244 8.82 1.67 19.69
#